data_AF-A0A258W7Z9-F1
#
_entry.id   AF-A0A258W7Z9-F1
#
_cell.length_a   1.000
_cell.length_b   1.000
_cell.length_c   1.000
_cell.angle_alpha   90.00
_cell.angle_beta   90.00
_cell.angle_gamma   90.00
#
_symmetry.space_group_name_H-M   'P 1'
#
loop_
_entity.id
_entity.type
_entity.pdbx_description
1 polymer ?
#
loop_
_entity_poly.entity_id
_entity_poly.type
_entity_poly.pdbx_seq_one_letter_code
_entity_poly.pdbx_strand_id
1 'polypeptide(L)'
;MNKQQTNQGSKPSQFYRFQVIQPQMKIDGHNQKPRSVGMAYLKEGQNTYTLRLWMLLNEKFYVIPNKNDSSRFLILTREPNKNPLGKNKYFWNIVGNGKADTSTGYIKLNFDLFEKPILMSLYPESSANSLTLPDPDSTDEIA
;
A
#
# COMPACT_ATOMS: atom_id res chain seq x y z
N MET A 1 27.34 20.07 37.11
CA MET A 1 26.30 19.02 37.23
C MET A 1 25.70 18.83 35.83
N ASN A 2 26.35 18.01 35.00
CA ASN A 2 26.01 17.84 33.58
C ASN A 2 24.93 16.76 33.44
N LYS A 3 23.76 17.13 32.94
CA LYS A 3 22.74 16.17 32.51
C LYS A 3 23.16 15.62 31.14
N GLN A 4 23.61 14.37 31.12
CA GLN A 4 23.73 13.58 29.90
C GLN A 4 22.32 13.41 29.32
N GLN A 5 22.07 13.95 28.13
CA GLN A 5 20.92 13.60 27.32
C GLN A 5 21.13 12.20 26.79
N THR A 6 20.31 11.26 27.24
CA THR A 6 20.23 9.92 26.67
C THR A 6 19.54 10.00 25.32
N ASN A 7 20.30 9.85 24.24
CA ASN A 7 19.77 9.55 22.92
C ASN A 7 19.04 8.19 22.98
N GLN A 8 17.73 8.22 23.16
CA GLN A 8 16.89 7.06 22.89
C GLN A 8 16.88 6.86 21.36
N GLY A 9 17.72 5.96 20.88
CA GLY A 9 17.67 5.51 19.49
C GLY A 9 16.26 5.00 19.19
N SER A 10 15.57 5.67 18.28
CA SER A 10 14.28 5.24 17.78
C SER A 10 14.42 3.82 17.22
N LYS A 11 13.67 2.85 17.76
CA LYS A 11 13.59 1.51 17.17
C LYS A 11 13.26 1.65 15.68
N PRO A 12 13.96 0.92 14.78
CA PRO A 12 13.65 0.97 13.36
C PRO A 12 12.17 0.60 13.16
N SER A 13 11.44 1.43 12.43
CA SER A 13 10.03 1.14 12.17
C SER A 13 9.91 -0.12 11.33
N GLN A 14 9.19 -1.12 11.86
CA GLN A 14 8.91 -2.35 11.15
C GLN A 14 7.88 -2.10 10.04
N PHE A 15 8.19 -2.61 8.85
CA PHE A 15 7.31 -2.59 7.69
C PHE A 15 7.00 -4.01 7.26
N TYR A 16 5.75 -4.20 6.85
CA TYR A 16 5.24 -5.45 6.30
C TYR A 16 4.96 -5.25 4.81
N ARG A 17 5.40 -6.20 3.96
CA ARG A 17 5.20 -6.15 2.50
C ARG A 17 4.14 -7.16 2.07
N PHE A 18 3.25 -6.75 1.17
CA PHE A 18 2.14 -7.54 0.65
C PHE A 18 2.21 -7.61 -0.86
N GLN A 19 1.95 -8.79 -1.42
CA GLN A 19 2.00 -9.00 -2.86
C GLN A 19 0.79 -8.36 -3.53
N VAL A 20 1.00 -7.77 -4.70
CA VAL A 20 -0.08 -7.22 -5.53
C VAL A 20 0.00 -7.85 -6.90
N ILE A 21 -1.05 -8.58 -7.26
CA ILE A 21 -1.12 -9.39 -8.48
C ILE A 21 -2.34 -9.03 -9.32
N GLN A 22 -2.24 -9.25 -10.62
CA GLN A 22 -3.38 -9.30 -11.51
C GLN A 22 -3.62 -10.78 -11.87
N PRO A 23 -4.81 -11.34 -11.56
CA PRO A 23 -5.12 -12.71 -11.92
C PRO A 23 -5.26 -12.80 -13.44
N GLN A 24 -4.72 -13.88 -14.02
CA GLN A 24 -4.92 -14.16 -15.44
C GLN A 24 -6.24 -14.93 -15.62
N MET A 25 -7.10 -14.44 -16.51
CA MET A 25 -8.25 -15.22 -16.95
C MET A 25 -7.78 -16.34 -17.87
N LYS A 26 -8.38 -17.53 -17.75
CA LYS A 26 -8.10 -18.63 -18.68
C LYS A 26 -8.67 -18.24 -20.04
N ILE A 27 -7.81 -17.93 -21.01
CA ILE A 27 -8.25 -17.67 -22.37
C ILE A 27 -8.32 -18.99 -23.16
N ASP A 28 -7.46 -19.97 -22.84
CA ASP A 28 -7.30 -21.19 -23.67
C ASP A 28 -7.14 -22.50 -22.86
N GLY A 29 -7.81 -22.63 -21.71
CA GLY A 29 -7.75 -23.85 -20.87
C GLY A 29 -6.42 -24.08 -20.11
N HIS A 30 -5.35 -23.37 -20.46
CA HIS A 30 -4.10 -23.36 -19.70
C HIS A 30 -4.17 -22.42 -18.49
N ASN A 31 -3.80 -22.94 -17.30
CA ASN A 31 -3.65 -22.13 -16.10
C ASN A 31 -2.43 -21.22 -16.24
N GLN A 32 -2.63 -19.95 -16.57
CA GLN A 32 -1.55 -18.97 -16.54
C GLN A 32 -1.30 -18.50 -15.10
N LYS A 33 -0.02 -18.41 -14.73
CA LYS A 33 0.37 -17.88 -13.40
C LYS A 33 -0.09 -16.41 -13.29
N PRO A 34 -0.58 -15.99 -12.12
CA PRO A 34 -0.91 -14.59 -11.87
C PRO A 34 0.35 -13.71 -12.07
N ARG A 35 0.15 -12.50 -12.58
CA ARG A 35 1.24 -11.55 -12.81
C ARG A 35 1.36 -10.64 -11.60
N SER A 36 2.57 -10.45 -11.09
CA SER A 36 2.83 -9.37 -10.14
C SER A 36 2.70 -8.03 -10.87
N VAL A 37 1.99 -7.07 -10.26
CA VAL A 37 1.72 -5.75 -10.86
C VAL A 37 2.03 -4.59 -9.92
N GLY A 38 2.50 -4.90 -8.71
CA GLY A 38 2.82 -3.89 -7.71
C GLY A 38 3.22 -4.51 -6.38
N MET A 39 3.36 -3.68 -5.36
CA MET A 39 3.56 -4.09 -3.97
C MET A 39 2.83 -3.13 -3.04
N ALA A 40 2.37 -3.63 -1.90
CA ALA A 40 1.85 -2.78 -0.83
C ALA A 40 2.68 -2.93 0.44
N TYR A 41 2.73 -1.86 1.22
CA TYR A 41 3.50 -1.76 2.45
C TYR A 41 2.61 -1.27 3.58
N LEU A 42 2.73 -1.89 4.75
CA LEU A 42 2.09 -1.43 5.98
C LEU A 42 3.16 -1.19 7.03
N LYS A 43 3.23 0.04 7.53
CA LYS A 43 4.04 0.36 8.70
C LYS A 43 3.36 -0.20 9.95
N GLU A 44 4.12 -0.81 10.84
CA GLU A 44 3.62 -1.34 12.10
C GLU A 44 2.88 -0.26 12.91
N GLY A 45 1.74 -0.63 13.49
CA GLY A 45 0.86 0.28 14.23
C GLY A 45 0.01 1.21 13.36
N GLN A 46 0.13 1.16 12.04
CA GLN A 46 -0.75 1.90 11.12
C GLN A 46 -1.80 0.99 10.49
N ASN A 47 -2.83 1.60 9.90
CA ASN A 47 -3.91 0.93 9.18
C ASN A 47 -4.01 1.37 7.71
N THR A 48 -3.01 2.12 7.22
CA THR A 48 -2.97 2.62 5.86
C THR A 48 -1.88 1.89 5.10
N TYR A 49 -2.28 1.11 4.10
CA TYR A 49 -1.34 0.47 3.20
C TYR A 49 -0.90 1.49 2.16
N THR A 50 0.41 1.59 1.92
CA THR A 50 0.96 2.32 0.76
C THR A 50 1.13 1.34 -0.39
N LEU A 51 0.38 1.53 -1.46
CA LEU A 51 0.32 0.68 -2.64
C LEU A 51 1.05 1.36 -3.81
N ARG A 52 2.03 0.66 -4.39
CA ARG A 52 2.72 1.06 -5.62
C ARG A 52 2.37 0.08 -6.73
N LEU A 53 1.90 0.58 -7.86
CA LEU A 53 1.67 -0.21 -9.07
C LEU A 53 2.82 0.03 -10.06
N TRP A 54 3.40 -1.03 -10.61
CA TRP A 54 4.60 -0.92 -11.47
C TRP A 54 4.34 -0.18 -12.78
N MET A 55 3.09 -0.12 -13.25
CA MET A 55 2.71 0.64 -14.43
C MET A 55 2.55 2.16 -14.17
N LEU A 56 2.58 2.59 -12.90
CA LEU A 56 2.43 3.98 -12.48
C LEU A 56 3.60 4.37 -11.57
N LEU A 57 4.79 4.50 -12.18
CA LEU A 57 6.10 4.51 -11.49
C LEU A 57 6.21 5.55 -10.36
N ASN A 58 5.61 6.72 -10.52
CA ASN A 58 5.72 7.84 -9.58
C ASN A 58 4.48 8.00 -8.69
N GLU A 59 3.49 7.13 -8.84
CA GLU A 59 2.21 7.26 -8.11
C GLU A 59 2.19 6.35 -6.88
N LYS A 60 1.69 6.92 -5.78
CA LYS A 60 1.39 6.19 -4.54
C LYS A 60 -0.12 6.17 -4.36
N PHE A 61 -0.66 4.96 -4.21
CA PHE A 61 -2.04 4.77 -3.77
C PHE A 61 -2.05 4.40 -2.30
N TYR A 62 -3.18 4.64 -1.65
CA TYR A 62 -3.38 4.34 -0.24
C TYR A 62 -4.61 3.48 -0.09
N VAL A 63 -4.47 2.32 0.55
CA VAL A 63 -5.61 1.45 0.86
C VAL A 63 -5.89 1.58 2.35
N ILE A 64 -7.11 1.96 2.70
CA ILE A 64 -7.53 2.11 4.10
C ILE A 64 -8.78 1.26 4.37
N PRO A 65 -8.91 0.63 5.54
CA PRO A 65 -10.14 -0.06 5.92
C PRO A 65 -11.28 0.94 6.09
N ASN A 66 -12.48 0.51 5.72
CA ASN A 66 -13.70 1.26 5.99
C ASN A 66 -13.97 1.27 7.50
N LYS A 67 -14.42 2.41 8.03
CA LYS A 67 -14.67 2.59 9.48
C LYS A 67 -15.80 1.71 10.01
N ASN A 68 -16.78 1.39 9.17
CA ASN A 68 -17.99 0.68 9.56
C ASN A 68 -17.94 -0.81 9.21
N ASP A 69 -16.99 -1.22 8.37
CA ASP A 69 -16.87 -2.59 7.87
C ASP A 69 -15.41 -2.90 7.55
N SER A 70 -14.76 -3.65 8.43
CA SER A 70 -13.35 -4.01 8.30
C SER A 70 -13.04 -4.93 7.12
N SER A 71 -14.06 -5.53 6.49
CA SER A 71 -13.89 -6.31 5.26
C SER A 71 -13.83 -5.43 4.01
N ARG A 72 -14.21 -4.15 4.11
CA ARG A 72 -14.22 -3.19 3.00
C ARG A 72 -13.09 -2.20 3.12
N PHE A 73 -12.59 -1.76 1.97
CA PHE A 73 -11.47 -0.83 1.87
C PHE A 73 -11.80 0.29 0.89
N LEU A 74 -11.15 1.44 1.07
CA LEU A 74 -11.12 2.53 0.11
C LEU A 74 -9.71 2.63 -0.47
N ILE A 75 -9.64 2.92 -1.77
CA ILE A 75 -8.39 3.22 -2.46
C ILE A 75 -8.35 4.72 -2.67
N LEU A 76 -7.27 5.37 -2.24
CA LEU A 76 -7.10 6.81 -2.33
C LEU A 76 -5.82 7.19 -3.05
N THR A 77 -5.84 8.36 -3.68
CA THR A 77 -4.63 9.12 -4.04
C THR A 77 -4.52 10.38 -3.18
N ARG A 78 -3.31 10.95 -3.13
CA ARG A 78 -3.04 12.22 -2.47
C ARG A 78 -2.57 13.24 -3.49
N GLU A 79 -3.18 14.41 -3.47
CA GLU A 79 -2.72 15.56 -4.24
C GLU A 79 -2.18 16.63 -3.30
N PRO A 80 -1.00 17.21 -3.56
CA PRO A 80 -0.50 18.35 -2.79
C PRO A 80 -1.50 19.50 -2.82
N ASN A 81 -1.78 20.07 -1.65
CA ASN A 81 -2.59 21.26 -1.59
C ASN A 81 -1.80 22.45 -2.14
N LYS A 82 -2.27 23.01 -3.26
CA LYS A 82 -1.64 24.16 -3.92
C LYS A 82 -1.95 25.50 -3.24
N ASN A 83 -2.87 25.52 -2.27
CA ASN A 83 -3.18 26.73 -1.51
C ASN A 83 -2.15 26.96 -0.40
N PRO A 84 -1.35 28.03 -0.45
CA PRO A 84 -0.35 28.34 0.59
C PRO A 84 -0.96 28.66 1.96
N LEU A 85 -2.26 29.01 2.00
CA LEU A 85 -3.01 29.26 3.24
C LEU A 85 -3.81 28.03 3.70
N GLY A 86 -3.71 26.92 2.97
CA GLY A 86 -4.43 25.69 3.28
C GLY A 86 -3.90 25.02 4.55
N LYS A 87 -4.81 24.66 5.47
CA LYS A 87 -4.45 23.96 6.71
C LYS A 87 -3.94 22.53 6.48
N ASN A 88 -4.39 21.88 5.40
CA ASN A 88 -4.03 20.50 5.07
C ASN A 88 -2.96 20.47 3.98
N LYS A 89 -1.92 19.65 4.17
CA LYS A 89 -0.84 19.45 3.18
C LYS A 89 -1.32 18.73 1.91
N TYR A 90 -2.32 17.85 2.04
CA TYR A 90 -2.81 17.02 0.94
C TYR A 90 -4.34 16.97 0.88
N PHE A 91 -4.88 16.84 -0.33
CA PHE A 91 -6.24 16.39 -0.59
C PHE A 91 -6.25 14.89 -0.83
N TRP A 92 -7.27 14.22 -0.31
CA TRP A 92 -7.45 12.78 -0.43
C TRP A 92 -8.62 12.49 -1.35
N ASN A 93 -8.35 11.86 -2.49
CA ASN A 93 -9.36 11.54 -3.49
C ASN A 93 -9.57 10.02 -3.50
N ILE A 94 -10.82 9.57 -3.40
CA ILE A 94 -11.17 8.16 -3.55
C ILE A 94 -11.12 7.82 -5.04
N VAL A 95 -10.42 6.75 -5.40
CA VAL A 95 -10.21 6.29 -6.79
C VAL A 95 -10.55 4.80 -6.97
N GLY A 96 -11.26 4.24 -5.99
CA GLY A 96 -11.68 2.86 -6.00
C GLY A 96 -12.05 2.35 -4.61
N ASN A 97 -12.38 1.07 -4.58
CA ASN A 97 -12.76 0.34 -3.37
C ASN A 97 -12.09 -1.03 -3.32
N GLY A 98 -12.15 -1.66 -2.15
CA GLY A 98 -11.70 -3.03 -2.00
C GLY A 98 -12.59 -3.86 -1.10
N LYS A 99 -12.51 -5.17 -1.26
CA LYS A 99 -13.18 -6.15 -0.39
C LYS A 99 -12.24 -7.31 -0.08
N ALA A 100 -12.05 -7.59 1.19
CA ALA A 100 -11.33 -8.76 1.66
C ALA A 100 -12.16 -10.03 1.39
N ASP A 101 -11.47 -11.04 0.87
CA ASP A 101 -11.95 -12.40 0.73
C ASP A 101 -10.98 -13.32 1.46
N THR A 102 -11.37 -13.71 2.68
CA THR A 102 -10.57 -14.58 3.54
C THR A 102 -10.48 -16.01 3.00
N SER A 103 -11.42 -16.43 2.13
CA SER A 103 -11.40 -17.76 1.53
C SER A 103 -10.29 -17.91 0.50
N THR A 104 -9.95 -16.82 -0.20
CA THR A 104 -8.86 -16.78 -1.18
C THR A 104 -7.56 -16.22 -0.61
N GLY A 105 -7.61 -15.52 0.52
CA GLY A 105 -6.44 -14.89 1.13
C GLY A 105 -6.07 -13.54 0.50
N TYR A 106 -7.01 -12.89 -0.20
CA TYR A 106 -6.77 -11.65 -0.93
C TYR A 106 -7.80 -10.56 -0.65
N ILE A 107 -7.37 -9.31 -0.78
CA ILE A 107 -8.25 -8.15 -0.95
C ILE A 107 -8.37 -7.89 -2.45
N LYS A 108 -9.60 -7.94 -2.96
CA LYS A 108 -9.90 -7.53 -4.32
C LYS A 108 -9.96 -6.01 -4.37
N LEU A 109 -9.02 -5.39 -5.05
CA LEU A 109 -8.92 -3.95 -5.29
C LEU A 109 -9.57 -3.63 -6.64
N ASN A 110 -10.65 -2.85 -6.60
CA ASN A 110 -11.35 -2.37 -7.78
C ASN A 110 -11.04 -0.87 -7.93
N PHE A 111 -10.15 -0.56 -8.87
CA PHE A 111 -9.86 0.82 -9.28
C PHE A 111 -10.92 1.26 -10.28
N ASP A 112 -11.38 2.52 -10.17
CA ASP A 112 -12.48 3.02 -11.01
C ASP A 112 -12.12 3.02 -12.51
N LEU A 113 -10.83 3.15 -12.85
CA LEU A 113 -10.33 3.19 -14.23
C LEU A 113 -9.78 1.86 -14.75
N PHE A 114 -9.72 0.80 -13.93
CA PHE A 114 -9.21 -0.50 -14.37
C PHE A 114 -10.33 -1.53 -14.45
N GLU A 115 -10.55 -2.07 -15.65
CA GLU A 115 -11.54 -3.14 -15.86
C GLU A 115 -11.11 -4.47 -15.24
N LYS A 116 -9.79 -4.71 -15.19
CA LYS A 116 -9.23 -5.96 -14.66
C LYS A 116 -9.02 -5.84 -13.15
N PRO A 117 -9.40 -6.87 -12.38
CA PRO A 117 -9.21 -6.85 -10.94
C PRO A 117 -7.73 -6.86 -10.58
N ILE A 118 -7.38 -6.14 -9.53
CA ILE A 118 -6.07 -6.23 -8.88
C ILE A 118 -6.31 -6.89 -7.51
N LEU A 119 -5.46 -7.83 -7.12
CA LEU A 119 -5.56 -8.53 -5.85
C LEU A 119 -4.34 -8.18 -4.99
N MET A 120 -4.55 -7.91 -3.72
CA MET A 120 -3.50 -7.71 -2.72
C MET A 120 -3.57 -8.84 -1.69
N SER A 121 -2.45 -9.44 -1.30
CA SER A 121 -2.46 -10.50 -0.29
C SER A 121 -2.98 -9.97 1.06
N LEU A 122 -3.76 -10.77 1.78
CA LEU A 122 -4.20 -10.43 3.15
C LEU A 122 -3.08 -10.52 4.17
N TYR A 123 -2.10 -11.39 3.90
CA TYR A 123 -0.97 -11.65 4.78
C TYR A 123 0.31 -11.11 4.16
N PRO A 124 1.25 -10.64 5.00
CA PRO A 124 2.54 -10.17 4.52
C PRO A 124 3.39 -11.34 4.02
N GLU A 125 4.32 -11.05 3.12
CA GLU A 125 5.28 -12.04 2.65
C GLU A 125 6.23 -12.46 3.77
N SER A 126 6.29 -13.77 4.03
CA SER A 126 7.15 -14.34 5.07
C SER A 126 8.65 -14.04 4.86
N SER A 127 9.06 -13.81 3.61
CA SER A 127 10.45 -13.49 3.24
C SER A 127 10.81 -12.00 3.36
N ALA A 128 9.83 -11.14 3.67
CA ALA A 128 9.97 -9.69 3.63
C ALA A 128 9.91 -9.05 5.03
N ASN A 129 10.63 -9.63 5.99
CA ASN A 129 10.79 -9.06 7.33
C ASN A 129 11.82 -7.91 7.31
N SER A 130 11.47 -6.80 7.94
CA SER A 130 11.99 -5.43 7.81
C SER A 130 13.49 -5.17 8.04
N LEU A 131 14.31 -6.18 8.32
CA LEU A 131 15.76 -5.98 8.51
C LEU A 131 16.50 -5.66 7.19
N THR A 132 15.84 -5.83 6.04
CA THR A 132 16.46 -5.69 4.70
C THR A 132 15.68 -4.84 3.70
N LEU A 133 14.52 -4.28 4.10
CA LEU A 133 13.67 -3.51 3.19
C LEU A 133 13.98 -2.01 3.29
N PRO A 134 14.22 -1.30 2.16
CA PRO A 134 14.34 0.15 2.18
C PRO A 134 13.01 0.79 2.62
N ASP A 135 13.11 1.90 3.33
CA ASP A 135 11.94 2.71 3.69
C ASP A 135 11.26 3.18 2.38
N PRO A 136 9.96 2.90 2.18
CA PRO A 136 9.26 3.30 0.95
C PRO A 136 9.21 4.82 0.72
N ASP A 137 9.54 5.63 1.74
CA ASP A 137 9.61 7.08 1.65
C ASP A 137 11.04 7.64 1.48
N SER A 138 12.10 6.82 1.49
CA SER A 138 13.48 7.30 1.28
C SER A 138 13.90 7.45 -0.19
N THR A 139 12.96 7.40 -1.14
CA THR A 139 13.23 7.51 -2.59
C THR A 139 13.02 8.92 -3.16
N ASP A 140 12.73 9.92 -2.33
CA ASP A 140 12.51 11.31 -2.77
C ASP A 140 13.77 12.20 -2.73
N GLU A 141 14.98 11.64 -2.56
CA GLU A 141 16.24 12.39 -2.64
C GLU A 141 17.28 11.70 -3.54
N ILE A 142 17.13 11.84 -4.84
CA ILE A 142 18.29 12.07 -5.72
C ILE A 142 17.88 13.19 -6.68
N ALA A 143 18.56 14.33 -6.50
CA ALA A 143 18.40 15.58 -7.22
C ALA A 143 18.61 15.47 -8.74
#